data_AF-A0A947C3L8-F1
#
_entry.id   AF-A0A947C3L8-F1
#
_cell.length_a   1.000
_cell.length_b   1.000
_cell.length_c   1.000
_cell.angle_alpha   90.00
_cell.angle_beta   90.00
_cell.angle_gamma   90.00
#
_symmetry.space_group_name_H-M   'P 1'
#
loop_
_entity.id
_entity.type
_entity.pdbx_description
1 polymer ?
#
loop_
_entity_poly.entity_id
_entity_poly.type
_entity_poly.pdbx_seq_one_letter_code
_entity_poly.pdbx_strand_id
1 'polypeptide(L)'
;MPKLNAPLGGMDDLLVLFHDAEKPRERWRIGTEAERIAVQKTNGAHLPYEGPVSVVTIFEQLIAEHGWDAVRETEAGPIVALRRDDASVTLEPGSQIELSGAPYRTVHAGKAESDLHWADLQPVIDGLGLVWLGLGCHPFASVEELGWVPKMRYAAMRDYMPTRGAMAGDMMTKTCTVQANLDYASEEDAMRKLRVSLRAQPIVTAMFANSPWAGGKRSGYRSYRALTWLHMDPDRSGLLPFAWKDRTSYREYVDWALDVPMFLVMRDGIA
;
A
#
# COMPACT_ATOMS: atom_id res chain seq x y z
N MET A 1 17.39 -8.98 -17.28
CA MET A 1 17.60 -8.85 -15.83
C MET A 1 18.38 -7.59 -15.51
N PRO A 2 17.85 -6.71 -14.65
CA PRO A 2 18.48 -5.44 -14.28
C PRO A 2 19.82 -5.66 -13.57
N LYS A 3 20.82 -4.84 -13.87
CA LYS A 3 22.10 -4.86 -13.16
C LYS A 3 21.96 -4.06 -11.86
N LEU A 4 21.39 -4.66 -10.83
CA LEU A 4 21.13 -3.97 -9.54
C LEU A 4 22.42 -3.44 -8.86
N ASN A 5 23.59 -4.01 -9.18
CA ASN A 5 24.89 -3.64 -8.60
C ASN A 5 25.87 -3.03 -9.60
N ALA A 6 25.40 -2.49 -10.73
CA ALA A 6 26.26 -1.79 -11.69
C ALA A 6 25.74 -0.36 -11.95
N PRO A 7 26.62 0.60 -12.31
CA PRO A 7 26.17 1.91 -12.77
C PRO A 7 25.22 1.78 -13.96
N LEU A 8 24.18 2.60 -13.98
CA LEU A 8 23.29 2.75 -15.12
C LEU A 8 24.09 3.35 -16.30
N GLY A 9 24.05 2.69 -17.44
CA GLY A 9 24.67 3.15 -18.69
C GLY A 9 23.74 4.04 -19.53
N GLY A 10 22.43 3.94 -19.34
CA GLY A 10 21.46 4.79 -20.02
C GLY A 10 20.01 4.37 -19.82
N MET A 11 19.11 4.97 -20.61
CA MET A 11 17.66 4.73 -20.55
C MET A 11 17.28 3.25 -20.73
N ASP A 12 18.00 2.52 -21.59
CA ASP A 12 17.70 1.10 -21.85
C ASP A 12 17.82 0.23 -20.60
N ASP A 13 18.74 0.56 -19.68
CA ASP A 13 18.88 -0.14 -18.39
C ASP A 13 17.68 0.08 -17.47
N LEU A 14 16.91 1.16 -17.67
CA LEU A 14 15.65 1.42 -16.96
C LEU A 14 14.46 0.79 -17.67
N LEU A 15 14.44 0.81 -19.01
CA LEU A 15 13.35 0.25 -19.81
C LEU A 15 13.29 -1.28 -19.75
N VAL A 16 14.43 -1.96 -19.56
CA VAL A 16 14.48 -3.42 -19.48
C VAL A 16 13.56 -3.98 -18.38
N LEU A 17 13.33 -3.23 -17.29
CA LEU A 17 12.41 -3.62 -16.21
C LEU A 17 10.97 -3.79 -16.72
N PHE A 18 10.52 -2.93 -17.61
CA PHE A 18 9.18 -2.97 -18.18
C PHE A 18 9.05 -4.07 -19.22
N HIS A 19 10.04 -4.19 -20.10
CA HIS A 19 10.05 -5.23 -21.13
C HIS A 19 10.19 -6.65 -20.53
N ASP A 20 11.02 -6.84 -19.50
CA ASP A 20 11.16 -8.14 -18.81
C ASP A 20 9.87 -8.55 -18.07
N ALA A 21 8.99 -7.61 -17.74
CA ALA A 21 7.71 -7.85 -17.08
C ALA A 21 6.55 -8.17 -18.06
N GLU A 22 6.76 -7.96 -19.37
CA GLU A 22 5.79 -8.33 -20.40
C GLU A 22 5.52 -9.84 -20.39
N LYS A 23 4.25 -10.22 -20.45
CA LYS A 23 3.85 -11.62 -20.46
C LYS A 23 2.63 -11.87 -21.36
N PRO A 24 2.60 -13.00 -22.08
CA PRO A 24 1.49 -13.33 -22.94
C PRO A 24 0.24 -13.61 -22.10
N ARG A 25 -0.94 -13.44 -22.70
CA ARG A 25 -2.22 -13.33 -22.00
C ARG A 25 -2.54 -14.56 -21.14
N GLU A 26 -2.09 -15.74 -21.55
CA GLU A 26 -2.33 -17.02 -20.86
C GLU A 26 -1.57 -17.11 -19.53
N ARG A 27 -0.53 -16.28 -19.37
CA ARG A 27 0.24 -16.13 -18.14
C ARG A 27 -0.25 -14.99 -17.25
N TRP A 28 -1.26 -14.21 -17.66
CA TRP A 28 -1.80 -13.12 -16.85
C TRP A 28 -2.39 -13.63 -15.53
N ARG A 29 -2.20 -12.83 -14.50
CA ARG A 29 -2.72 -13.00 -13.15
C ARG A 29 -3.29 -11.66 -12.65
N ILE A 30 -3.98 -11.75 -11.53
CA ILE A 30 -4.55 -10.64 -10.78
C ILE A 30 -4.00 -10.77 -9.37
N GLY A 31 -3.18 -9.80 -8.95
CA GLY A 31 -2.82 -9.61 -7.54
C GLY A 31 -3.87 -8.73 -6.87
N THR A 32 -4.13 -8.93 -5.59
CA THR A 32 -5.02 -8.08 -4.80
C THR A 32 -4.35 -7.77 -3.48
N GLU A 33 -4.36 -6.49 -3.12
CA GLU A 33 -3.81 -6.01 -1.87
C GLU A 33 -4.91 -5.23 -1.14
N ALA A 34 -4.98 -5.38 0.18
CA ALA A 34 -6.01 -4.76 0.99
C ALA A 34 -5.49 -4.36 2.37
N GLU A 35 -5.50 -3.06 2.62
CA GLU A 35 -5.14 -2.44 3.89
C GLU A 35 -6.36 -2.30 4.78
N ARG A 36 -6.17 -2.48 6.09
CA ARG A 36 -7.23 -2.34 7.08
C ARG A 36 -6.69 -1.79 8.40
N ILE A 37 -7.61 -1.20 9.16
CA ILE A 37 -7.33 -0.66 10.49
C ILE A 37 -8.13 -1.45 11.51
N ALA A 38 -7.48 -1.82 12.61
CA ALA A 38 -8.15 -2.32 13.80
C ALA A 38 -8.29 -1.18 14.83
N VAL A 39 -9.41 -1.19 15.56
CA VAL A 39 -9.65 -0.30 16.71
C VAL A 39 -10.10 -1.10 17.91
N GLN A 40 -9.91 -0.56 19.11
CA GLN A 40 -10.44 -1.17 20.33
C GLN A 40 -11.97 -1.16 20.33
N LYS A 41 -12.57 -2.32 20.60
CA LYS A 41 -14.03 -2.50 20.59
C LYS A 41 -14.77 -1.63 21.60
N THR A 42 -14.11 -1.29 22.71
CA THR A 42 -14.71 -0.60 23.86
C THR A 42 -14.87 0.90 23.64
N ASN A 43 -13.94 1.54 22.92
CA ASN A 43 -13.88 2.99 22.82
C ASN A 43 -13.46 3.52 21.42
N GLY A 44 -13.15 2.65 20.47
CA GLY A 44 -12.68 3.03 19.13
C GLY A 44 -11.27 3.60 19.11
N ALA A 45 -10.47 3.43 20.17
CA ALA A 45 -9.08 3.85 20.20
C ALA A 45 -8.28 3.12 19.11
N HIS A 46 -7.29 3.82 18.55
CA HIS A 46 -6.41 3.25 17.53
C HIS A 46 -5.62 2.06 18.09
N LEU A 47 -5.19 1.18 17.20
CA LEU A 47 -4.27 0.09 17.53
C LEU A 47 -2.83 0.61 17.46
N PRO A 48 -2.08 0.67 18.57
CA PRO A 48 -0.67 1.05 18.53
C PRO A 48 0.19 -0.05 17.89
N TYR A 49 1.38 0.33 17.46
CA TYR A 49 2.35 -0.62 16.92
C TYR A 49 2.78 -1.66 17.97
N GLU A 50 3.11 -1.20 19.18
CA GLU A 50 3.59 -2.04 20.30
C GLU A 50 2.75 -1.86 21.57
N GLY A 51 2.89 -2.79 22.52
CA GLY A 51 2.16 -2.83 23.79
C GLY A 51 1.30 -4.09 23.95
N PRO A 52 0.53 -4.21 25.05
CA PRO A 52 -0.22 -5.44 25.37
C PRO A 52 -1.35 -5.78 24.40
N VAL A 53 -1.93 -4.76 23.74
CA VAL A 53 -2.91 -4.90 22.68
C VAL A 53 -2.42 -4.02 21.52
N SER A 54 -1.69 -4.64 20.60
CA SER A 54 -0.93 -3.94 19.57
C SER A 54 -0.79 -4.76 18.29
N VAL A 55 -0.26 -4.15 17.23
CA VAL A 55 0.11 -4.86 16.00
C VAL A 55 1.12 -5.97 16.27
N VAL A 56 2.14 -5.70 17.08
CA VAL A 56 3.15 -6.71 17.44
C VAL A 56 2.50 -7.89 18.15
N THR A 57 1.55 -7.66 19.06
CA THR A 57 0.81 -8.76 19.73
C THR A 57 0.01 -9.61 18.74
N ILE A 58 -0.64 -8.99 17.75
CA ILE A 58 -1.33 -9.73 16.67
C ILE A 58 -0.33 -10.58 15.91
N PHE A 59 0.82 -10.01 15.54
CA PHE A 59 1.84 -10.71 14.78
C PHE A 59 2.43 -11.90 15.55
N GLU A 60 2.70 -11.74 16.84
CA GLU A 60 3.19 -12.82 17.71
C GLU A 60 2.19 -13.98 17.80
N GLN A 61 0.89 -13.70 17.90
CA GLN A 61 -0.13 -14.76 17.88
C GLN A 61 -0.22 -15.47 16.53
N LEU A 62 -0.15 -14.73 15.42
CA LEU A 62 -0.13 -15.33 14.08
C LEU A 62 1.08 -16.23 13.86
N ILE A 63 2.25 -15.83 14.36
CA ILE A 63 3.47 -16.65 14.33
C ILE A 63 3.26 -17.94 15.14
N ALA A 64 2.75 -17.81 16.38
CA ALA A 64 2.59 -18.93 17.30
C ALA A 64 1.53 -19.95 16.86
N GLU A 65 0.44 -19.50 16.25
CA GLU A 65 -0.77 -20.32 16.03
C GLU A 65 -1.03 -20.62 14.55
N HIS A 66 -0.53 -19.81 13.62
CA HIS A 66 -0.88 -19.86 12.20
C HIS A 66 0.31 -20.02 11.25
N GLY A 67 1.52 -20.30 11.78
CA GLY A 67 2.70 -20.66 10.99
C GLY A 67 3.25 -19.53 10.12
N TRP A 68 3.14 -18.27 10.60
CA TRP A 68 3.76 -17.12 9.95
C TRP A 68 5.20 -16.94 10.41
N ASP A 69 6.06 -16.48 9.51
CA ASP A 69 7.44 -16.11 9.81
C ASP A 69 7.58 -14.59 9.97
N ALA A 70 8.31 -14.17 11.00
CA ALA A 70 8.60 -12.76 11.25
C ALA A 70 9.59 -12.20 10.21
N VAL A 71 9.30 -11.02 9.68
CA VAL A 71 10.20 -10.26 8.81
C VAL A 71 10.65 -8.98 9.53
N ARG A 72 11.96 -8.75 9.54
CA ARG A 72 12.63 -7.62 10.19
C ARG A 72 13.56 -6.93 9.18
N GLU A 73 13.74 -5.61 9.32
CA GLU A 73 14.70 -4.87 8.49
C GLU A 73 16.16 -5.09 8.92
N THR A 74 16.38 -5.45 10.19
CA THR A 74 17.69 -5.86 10.74
C THR A 74 17.50 -7.06 11.67
N GLU A 75 18.57 -7.82 11.93
CA GLU A 75 18.49 -9.04 12.76
C GLU A 75 17.94 -8.78 14.17
N ALA A 76 18.31 -7.65 14.78
CA ALA A 76 17.83 -7.21 16.09
C ALA A 76 16.68 -6.18 16.02
N GLY A 77 16.21 -5.84 14.81
CA GLY A 77 15.15 -4.86 14.59
C GLY A 77 13.77 -5.41 14.96
N PRO A 78 12.73 -4.57 15.04
CA PRO A 78 11.40 -5.02 15.41
C PRO A 78 10.68 -5.73 14.23
N ILE A 79 9.57 -6.44 14.50
CA ILE A 79 8.81 -7.15 13.45
C ILE A 79 8.02 -6.13 12.63
N VAL A 80 8.25 -6.07 11.33
CA VAL A 80 7.61 -5.06 10.45
C VAL A 80 6.73 -5.65 9.36
N ALA A 81 6.78 -6.97 9.20
CA ALA A 81 5.94 -7.73 8.31
C ALA A 81 5.94 -9.21 8.73
N LEU A 82 5.02 -9.98 8.18
CA LEU A 82 5.00 -11.44 8.24
C LEU A 82 5.02 -12.02 6.84
N ARG A 83 5.51 -13.25 6.72
CA ARG A 83 5.44 -14.01 5.47
C ARG A 83 5.00 -15.45 5.75
N ARG A 84 4.22 -16.02 4.83
CA ARG A 84 3.85 -17.43 4.81
C ARG A 84 3.65 -17.83 3.36
N ASP A 85 4.44 -18.79 2.87
CA ASP A 85 4.49 -19.17 1.45
C ASP A 85 4.71 -17.95 0.53
N ASP A 86 3.78 -17.73 -0.42
CA ASP A 86 3.76 -16.61 -1.38
C ASP A 86 2.98 -15.38 -0.87
N ALA A 87 2.40 -15.45 0.33
CA ALA A 87 1.64 -14.35 0.94
C ALA A 87 2.48 -13.57 1.95
N SER A 88 2.19 -12.28 2.06
CA SER A 88 2.79 -11.43 3.09
C SER A 88 1.76 -10.55 3.77
N VAL A 89 2.02 -10.26 5.04
CA VAL A 89 1.32 -9.23 5.81
C VAL A 89 2.30 -8.09 6.04
N THR A 90 1.99 -6.92 5.52
CA THR A 90 2.82 -5.72 5.63
C THR A 90 2.13 -4.67 6.49
N LEU A 91 2.94 -3.73 6.99
CA LEU A 91 2.46 -2.58 7.73
C LEU A 91 2.70 -1.30 6.95
N GLU A 92 1.65 -0.50 6.87
CA GLU A 92 1.66 0.89 6.45
C GLU A 92 2.05 1.83 7.62
N PRO A 93 2.39 3.12 7.37
CA PRO A 93 3.01 3.99 8.37
C PRO A 93 2.25 4.11 9.69
N GLY A 94 0.92 4.15 9.65
CA GLY A 94 0.04 4.30 10.81
C GLY A 94 -0.48 2.97 11.35
N SER A 95 0.27 1.88 11.19
CA SER A 95 -0.10 0.54 11.67
C SER A 95 -1.30 -0.08 10.96
N GLN A 96 -1.66 0.40 9.77
CA GLN A 96 -2.63 -0.30 8.93
C GLN A 96 -2.01 -1.63 8.49
N ILE A 97 -2.78 -2.71 8.65
CA ILE A 97 -2.36 -4.06 8.31
C ILE A 97 -2.81 -4.34 6.88
N GLU A 98 -1.84 -4.61 6.02
CA GLU A 98 -2.03 -4.92 4.62
C GLU A 98 -1.85 -6.43 4.40
N LEU A 99 -2.79 -7.04 3.70
CA LEU A 99 -2.57 -8.34 3.07
C LEU A 99 -2.14 -8.11 1.63
N SER A 100 -0.96 -8.61 1.26
CA SER A 100 -0.57 -8.77 -0.13
C SER A 100 -0.78 -10.22 -0.55
N GLY A 101 -1.82 -10.42 -1.36
CA GLY A 101 -2.25 -11.74 -1.80
C GLY A 101 -1.45 -12.29 -2.97
N ALA A 102 -1.44 -13.61 -3.14
CA ALA A 102 -0.75 -14.25 -4.25
C ALA A 102 -1.40 -13.88 -5.61
N PRO A 103 -0.66 -13.97 -6.74
CA PRO A 103 -1.20 -13.67 -8.05
C PRO A 103 -2.07 -14.81 -8.61
N TYR A 104 -3.38 -14.57 -8.77
CA TYR A 104 -4.36 -15.59 -9.18
C TYR A 104 -4.86 -15.43 -10.62
N ARG A 105 -5.40 -16.51 -11.19
CA ARG A 105 -6.05 -16.48 -12.52
C ARG A 105 -7.46 -15.88 -12.52
N THR A 106 -8.13 -15.89 -11.37
CA THR A 106 -9.51 -15.43 -11.24
C THR A 106 -9.68 -14.64 -9.95
N VAL A 107 -10.59 -13.68 -9.96
CA VAL A 107 -10.95 -12.91 -8.76
C VAL A 107 -11.55 -13.80 -7.66
N HIS A 108 -12.15 -14.93 -8.02
CA HIS A 108 -12.70 -15.89 -7.05
C HIS A 108 -11.61 -16.59 -6.24
N ALA A 109 -10.47 -16.90 -6.86
CA ALA A 109 -9.35 -17.49 -6.15
C ALA A 109 -8.70 -16.49 -5.18
N GLY A 110 -8.51 -15.23 -5.61
CA GLY A 110 -8.05 -14.17 -4.71
C GLY A 110 -9.02 -13.90 -3.55
N LYS A 111 -10.34 -13.95 -3.81
CA LYS A 111 -11.34 -13.90 -2.74
C LYS A 111 -11.20 -15.05 -1.76
N ALA A 112 -11.01 -16.28 -2.25
CA ALA A 112 -10.86 -17.45 -1.39
C ALA A 112 -9.64 -17.34 -0.46
N GLU A 113 -8.50 -16.84 -0.97
CA GLU A 113 -7.33 -16.53 -0.14
C GLU A 113 -7.64 -15.47 0.92
N SER A 114 -8.28 -14.37 0.53
CA SER A 114 -8.67 -13.33 1.48
C SER A 114 -9.62 -13.86 2.56
N ASP A 115 -10.55 -14.75 2.22
CA ASP A 115 -11.48 -15.35 3.17
C ASP A 115 -10.75 -16.31 4.15
N LEU A 116 -9.75 -17.05 3.68
CA LEU A 116 -8.92 -17.91 4.54
C LEU A 116 -8.06 -17.09 5.50
N HIS A 117 -7.39 -16.06 5.00
CA HIS A 117 -6.61 -15.16 5.84
C HIS A 117 -7.50 -14.48 6.90
N TRP A 118 -8.77 -14.23 6.56
CA TRP A 118 -9.77 -13.67 7.48
C TRP A 118 -10.13 -14.64 8.58
N ALA A 119 -10.29 -15.92 8.24
CA ALA A 119 -10.54 -16.97 9.22
C ALA A 119 -9.37 -17.13 10.21
N ASP A 120 -8.13 -16.92 9.76
CA ASP A 120 -6.94 -16.92 10.63
C ASP A 120 -6.89 -15.68 11.55
N LEU A 121 -7.17 -14.48 11.01
CA LEU A 121 -7.05 -13.23 11.76
C LEU A 121 -8.19 -12.98 12.76
N GLN A 122 -9.40 -13.39 12.44
CA GLN A 122 -10.59 -13.02 13.22
C GLN A 122 -10.54 -13.49 14.69
N PRO A 123 -10.11 -14.74 15.01
CA PRO A 123 -9.98 -15.20 16.40
C PRO A 123 -8.98 -14.37 17.22
N VAL A 124 -7.82 -14.04 16.66
CA VAL A 124 -6.80 -13.18 17.28
C VAL A 124 -7.40 -11.81 17.62
N ILE A 125 -8.14 -11.25 16.68
CA ILE A 125 -8.72 -9.90 16.79
C ILE A 125 -9.84 -9.86 17.83
N ASP A 126 -10.71 -10.87 17.83
CA ASP A 126 -11.76 -11.00 18.84
C ASP A 126 -11.17 -11.24 20.24
N GLY A 127 -10.13 -12.07 20.35
CA GLY A 127 -9.43 -12.37 21.60
C GLY A 127 -8.76 -11.14 22.23
N LEU A 128 -8.28 -10.21 21.40
CA LEU A 128 -7.71 -8.93 21.84
C LEU A 128 -8.76 -7.82 22.06
N GLY A 129 -10.05 -8.10 21.86
CA GLY A 129 -11.11 -7.11 22.02
C GLY A 129 -11.03 -6.00 20.97
N LEU A 130 -10.57 -6.31 19.76
CA LEU A 130 -10.43 -5.39 18.64
C LEU A 130 -11.59 -5.57 17.65
N VAL A 131 -11.76 -4.57 16.76
CA VAL A 131 -12.70 -4.61 15.64
C VAL A 131 -12.01 -4.10 14.39
N TRP A 132 -12.15 -4.82 13.28
CA TRP A 132 -11.70 -4.36 11.97
C TRP A 132 -12.63 -3.29 11.39
N LEU A 133 -12.03 -2.24 10.83
CA LEU A 133 -12.71 -1.22 10.06
C LEU A 133 -12.38 -1.38 8.58
N GLY A 134 -13.37 -1.77 7.78
CA GLY A 134 -13.31 -1.70 6.33
C GLY A 134 -13.65 -0.30 5.83
N LEU A 135 -12.84 0.70 6.18
CA LEU A 135 -13.04 2.11 5.81
C LEU A 135 -11.81 2.62 5.06
N GLY A 136 -12.00 3.58 4.16
CA GLY A 136 -10.89 4.20 3.43
C GLY A 136 -10.01 5.11 4.30
N CYS A 137 -10.48 5.54 5.48
CA CYS A 137 -9.68 6.30 6.45
C CYS A 137 -10.03 5.93 7.89
N HIS A 138 -9.04 6.04 8.79
CA HIS A 138 -9.25 6.03 10.23
C HIS A 138 -10.24 7.14 10.64
N PRO A 139 -11.41 6.80 11.22
CA PRO A 139 -12.47 7.77 11.44
C PRO A 139 -12.25 8.65 12.68
N PHE A 140 -11.49 8.18 13.67
CA PHE A 140 -11.38 8.83 15.00
C PHE A 140 -10.07 9.57 15.22
N ALA A 141 -8.94 8.85 15.16
CA ALA A 141 -7.64 9.36 15.55
C ALA A 141 -7.06 10.43 14.61
N SER A 142 -6.28 11.35 15.19
CA SER A 142 -5.42 12.28 14.47
C SER A 142 -4.10 11.61 14.07
N VAL A 143 -3.31 12.29 13.23
CA VAL A 143 -1.99 11.81 12.78
C VAL A 143 -1.03 11.66 13.97
N GLU A 144 -1.13 12.59 14.93
CA GLU A 144 -0.28 12.62 16.13
C GLU A 144 -0.59 11.45 17.09
N GLU A 145 -1.84 10.96 17.07
CA GLU A 145 -2.27 9.85 17.91
C GLU A 145 -1.85 8.48 17.35
N LEU A 146 -1.81 8.30 16.02
CA LEU A 146 -1.66 6.99 15.37
C LEU A 146 -0.26 6.36 15.47
N GLY A 147 0.73 7.07 16.00
CA GLY A 147 2.10 6.59 16.08
C GLY A 147 2.69 6.28 14.70
N TRP A 148 3.87 5.67 14.68
CA TRP A 148 4.59 5.34 13.46
C TRP A 148 5.21 3.95 13.57
N VAL A 149 4.99 3.12 12.56
CA VAL A 149 5.69 1.84 12.44
C VAL A 149 7.19 2.12 12.25
N PRO A 150 8.08 1.47 13.01
CA PRO A 150 9.51 1.76 13.03
C PRO A 150 10.26 1.16 11.82
N LYS A 151 9.82 1.48 10.60
CA LYS A 151 10.53 1.15 9.35
C LYS A 151 11.42 2.30 8.92
N MET A 152 12.64 1.99 8.48
CA MET A 152 13.64 2.99 8.08
C MET A 152 13.08 3.99 7.05
N ARG A 153 12.36 3.47 6.03
CA ARG A 153 11.76 4.33 4.99
C ARG A 153 10.73 5.32 5.53
N TYR A 154 10.00 4.95 6.59
CA TYR A 154 8.96 5.80 7.16
C TYR A 154 9.54 6.95 7.97
N ALA A 155 10.73 6.80 8.56
CA ALA A 155 11.42 7.90 9.21
C ALA A 155 11.73 9.02 8.20
N ALA A 156 12.31 8.69 7.04
CA ALA A 156 12.59 9.66 5.98
C ALA A 156 11.31 10.31 5.44
N MET A 157 10.27 9.51 5.18
CA MET A 157 9.00 10.03 4.66
C MET A 157 8.27 10.91 5.67
N ARG A 158 8.30 10.60 6.97
CA ARG A 158 7.67 11.40 8.03
C ARG A 158 8.20 12.82 8.06
N ASP A 159 9.49 13.00 7.82
CA ASP A 159 10.13 14.32 7.83
C ASP A 159 9.92 15.06 6.50
N TYR A 160 9.95 14.34 5.38
CA TYR A 160 9.80 14.91 4.04
C TYR A 160 8.36 15.30 3.69
N MET A 161 7.40 14.38 3.88
CA MET A 161 6.06 14.50 3.32
C MET A 161 5.26 15.73 3.81
N PRO A 162 5.35 16.16 5.08
CA PRO A 162 4.70 17.38 5.55
C PRO A 162 5.17 18.64 4.83
N THR A 163 6.38 18.65 4.26
CA THR A 163 6.91 19.78 3.47
C THR A 163 6.28 19.89 2.07
N ARG A 164 5.60 18.82 1.62
CA ARG A 164 5.10 18.69 0.25
C ARG A 164 3.59 18.85 0.12
N GLY A 165 2.84 18.36 1.09
CA GLY A 165 1.38 18.33 1.02
C GLY A 165 0.73 18.44 2.38
N ALA A 166 -0.31 19.28 2.48
CA ALA A 166 -1.01 19.56 3.74
C ALA A 166 -1.71 18.33 4.34
N MET A 167 -2.00 17.30 3.54
CA MET A 167 -2.65 16.06 3.99
C MET A 167 -1.76 14.82 3.78
N ALA A 168 -0.46 15.00 3.57
CA ALA A 168 0.44 13.87 3.34
C ALA A 168 0.56 12.97 4.59
N GLY A 169 0.55 13.57 5.79
CA GLY A 169 0.48 12.83 7.06
C GLY A 169 -0.81 12.01 7.19
N ASP A 170 -1.97 12.59 6.85
CA ASP A 170 -3.24 11.86 6.82
C ASP A 170 -3.22 10.69 5.82
N MET A 171 -2.66 10.90 4.63
CA MET A 171 -2.53 9.83 3.64
C MET A 171 -1.74 8.66 4.23
N MET A 172 -0.54 8.93 4.74
CA MET A 172 0.37 7.91 5.24
C MET A 172 -0.19 7.13 6.43
N THR A 173 -0.79 7.83 7.39
CA THR A 173 -1.11 7.22 8.69
C THR A 173 -2.57 6.81 8.84
N LYS A 174 -3.48 7.39 8.06
CA LYS A 174 -4.92 7.18 8.25
C LYS A 174 -5.58 6.42 7.11
N THR A 175 -5.02 6.43 5.90
CA THR A 175 -5.74 5.85 4.75
C THR A 175 -5.59 4.35 4.68
N CYS A 176 -6.62 3.70 4.12
CA CYS A 176 -6.58 2.33 3.66
C CYS A 176 -7.05 2.24 2.20
N THR A 177 -6.56 1.26 1.47
CA THR A 177 -6.96 0.96 0.09
C THR A 177 -7.25 -0.52 -0.11
N VAL A 178 -8.01 -0.81 -1.16
CA VAL A 178 -8.02 -2.12 -1.82
C VAL A 178 -7.56 -1.87 -3.25
N GLN A 179 -6.52 -2.58 -3.70
CA GLN A 179 -5.94 -2.39 -5.01
C GLN A 179 -5.76 -3.71 -5.76
N ALA A 180 -5.70 -3.61 -7.09
CA ALA A 180 -5.53 -4.73 -7.98
C ALA A 180 -4.31 -4.53 -8.87
N ASN A 181 -3.46 -5.55 -8.92
CA ASN A 181 -2.26 -5.58 -9.74
C ASN A 181 -2.55 -6.39 -11.01
N LEU A 182 -2.37 -5.76 -12.17
CA LEU A 182 -2.75 -6.34 -13.47
C LEU A 182 -1.56 -6.42 -14.41
N ASP A 183 -1.41 -7.57 -15.06
CA ASP A 183 -0.35 -7.85 -16.01
C ASP A 183 -0.58 -7.20 -17.38
N TYR A 184 0.46 -7.10 -18.20
CA TYR A 184 0.41 -6.59 -19.58
C TYR A 184 1.25 -7.44 -20.55
N ALA A 185 0.89 -7.40 -21.83
CA ALA A 185 1.55 -8.21 -22.86
C ALA A 185 2.59 -7.47 -23.71
N SER A 186 2.58 -6.15 -23.71
CA SER A 186 3.49 -5.29 -24.48
C SER A 186 3.45 -3.85 -23.97
N GLU A 187 4.36 -3.01 -24.43
CA GLU A 187 4.31 -1.56 -24.22
C GLU A 187 2.96 -0.95 -24.62
N GLU A 188 2.45 -1.28 -25.81
CA GLU A 188 1.16 -0.77 -26.26
C GLU A 188 0.01 -1.16 -25.31
N ASP A 189 -0.01 -2.43 -24.87
CA ASP A 189 -1.05 -2.91 -23.95
C ASP A 189 -0.93 -2.27 -22.55
N ALA A 190 0.30 -2.15 -22.02
CA ALA A 190 0.58 -1.53 -20.72
C ALA A 190 0.17 -0.06 -20.71
N MET A 191 0.59 0.70 -21.72
CA MET A 191 0.31 2.13 -21.83
C MET A 191 -1.18 2.37 -22.08
N ARG A 192 -1.85 1.52 -22.86
CA ARG A 192 -3.30 1.56 -23.01
C ARG A 192 -4.01 1.31 -21.67
N LYS A 193 -3.60 0.29 -20.91
CA LYS A 193 -4.16 0.00 -19.57
C LYS A 193 -3.97 1.16 -18.61
N LEU A 194 -2.77 1.74 -18.54
CA LEU A 194 -2.49 2.93 -17.72
C LEU A 194 -3.46 4.07 -18.04
N ARG A 195 -3.64 4.38 -19.34
CA ARG A 195 -4.53 5.46 -19.79
C ARG A 195 -5.99 5.20 -19.45
N VAL A 196 -6.47 3.97 -19.66
CA VAL A 196 -7.84 3.59 -19.32
C VAL A 196 -8.04 3.67 -17.81
N SER A 197 -7.13 3.11 -17.01
CA SER A 197 -7.20 3.11 -15.55
C SER A 197 -7.25 4.54 -15.00
N LEU A 198 -6.33 5.43 -15.43
CA LEU A 198 -6.32 6.81 -14.95
C LEU A 198 -7.63 7.56 -15.29
N ARG A 199 -8.22 7.31 -16.48
CA ARG A 199 -9.48 7.96 -16.89
C ARG A 199 -10.69 7.40 -16.13
N ALA A 200 -10.69 6.11 -15.83
CA ALA A 200 -11.73 5.46 -15.06
C ALA A 200 -11.61 5.74 -13.55
N GLN A 201 -10.43 6.13 -13.06
CA GLN A 201 -10.13 6.24 -11.64
C GLN A 201 -11.11 7.13 -10.85
N PRO A 202 -11.59 8.29 -11.35
CA PRO A 202 -12.60 9.07 -10.64
C PRO A 202 -13.93 8.33 -10.47
N ILE A 203 -14.35 7.55 -11.47
CA ILE A 203 -15.58 6.76 -11.43
C ILE A 203 -15.42 5.62 -10.40
N VAL A 204 -14.30 4.90 -10.47
CA VAL A 204 -13.97 3.84 -9.49
C VAL A 204 -13.93 4.42 -8.08
N THR A 205 -13.29 5.57 -7.89
CA THR A 205 -13.21 6.26 -6.60
C THR A 205 -14.60 6.64 -6.06
N ALA A 206 -15.50 7.09 -6.94
CA ALA A 206 -16.88 7.41 -6.55
C ALA A 206 -17.69 6.15 -6.18
N MET A 207 -17.54 5.05 -6.93
CA MET A 207 -18.21 3.77 -6.65
C MET A 207 -17.79 3.18 -5.29
N PHE A 208 -16.52 3.31 -4.94
CA PHE A 208 -15.95 2.75 -3.71
C PHE A 208 -15.73 3.79 -2.60
N ALA A 209 -16.38 4.95 -2.69
CA ALA A 209 -16.25 6.03 -1.70
C ALA A 209 -16.76 5.58 -0.32
N ASN A 210 -15.83 5.36 0.62
CA ASN A 210 -16.13 4.70 1.90
C ASN A 210 -15.33 5.30 3.07
N SER A 211 -15.22 6.62 3.14
CA SER A 211 -14.55 7.28 4.26
C SER A 211 -15.13 8.68 4.54
N PRO A 212 -16.39 8.79 5.00
CA PRO A 212 -17.04 10.08 5.21
C PRO A 212 -16.78 10.72 6.59
N TRP A 213 -15.94 10.10 7.43
CA TRP A 213 -15.58 10.59 8.76
C TRP A 213 -14.10 10.97 8.84
N ALA A 214 -13.80 11.97 9.67
CA ALA A 214 -12.45 12.34 10.09
C ALA A 214 -12.54 13.04 11.45
N GLY A 215 -11.69 12.65 12.41
CA GLY A 215 -11.68 13.25 13.75
C GLY A 215 -13.00 13.07 14.51
N GLY A 216 -13.65 11.91 14.36
CA GLY A 216 -14.91 11.56 15.02
C GLY A 216 -16.16 12.26 14.47
N LYS A 217 -16.03 13.10 13.44
CA LYS A 217 -17.13 13.85 12.83
C LYS A 217 -17.22 13.64 11.33
N ARG A 218 -18.35 14.02 10.72
CA ARG A 218 -18.50 14.01 9.26
C ARG A 218 -17.49 14.98 8.64
N SER A 219 -16.76 14.51 7.64
CA SER A 219 -15.74 15.31 6.94
C SER A 219 -16.31 16.25 5.87
N GLY A 220 -17.56 16.03 5.45
CA GLY A 220 -18.17 16.70 4.30
C GLY A 220 -17.88 16.02 2.96
N TYR A 221 -17.03 14.99 2.94
CA TYR A 221 -16.68 14.22 1.74
C TYR A 221 -17.26 12.81 1.80
N ARG A 222 -17.54 12.20 0.65
CA ARG A 222 -17.87 10.76 0.58
C ARG A 222 -16.62 9.89 0.72
N SER A 223 -15.50 10.37 0.17
CA SER A 223 -14.18 9.76 0.29
C SER A 223 -13.19 10.81 0.78
N TYR A 224 -13.07 10.96 2.10
CA TYR A 224 -11.95 11.70 2.71
C TYR A 224 -10.58 11.15 2.26
N ARG A 225 -10.49 9.83 2.03
CA ARG A 225 -9.32 9.19 1.45
C ARG A 225 -8.99 9.71 0.05
N ALA A 226 -9.98 10.04 -0.78
CA ALA A 226 -9.68 10.64 -2.08
C ALA A 226 -9.17 12.08 -1.93
N LEU A 227 -9.73 12.84 -0.98
CA LEU A 227 -9.30 14.19 -0.67
C LEU A 227 -7.83 14.24 -0.21
N THR A 228 -7.40 13.32 0.66
CA THR A 228 -6.00 13.30 1.14
C THR A 228 -5.01 13.17 -0.02
N TRP A 229 -5.32 12.34 -1.02
CA TRP A 229 -4.48 12.17 -2.20
C TRP A 229 -4.46 13.37 -3.14
N LEU A 230 -5.47 14.25 -3.11
CA LEU A 230 -5.45 15.53 -3.83
C LEU A 230 -4.58 16.59 -3.15
N HIS A 231 -4.29 16.41 -1.86
CA HIS A 231 -3.51 17.33 -1.03
C HIS A 231 -2.25 16.68 -0.45
N MET A 232 -1.75 15.63 -1.11
CA MET A 232 -0.48 14.97 -0.82
C MET A 232 0.67 15.70 -1.55
N ASP A 233 1.74 15.00 -1.91
CA ASP A 233 2.86 15.51 -2.69
C ASP A 233 2.50 15.59 -4.19
N PRO A 234 2.43 16.80 -4.78
CA PRO A 234 2.06 16.99 -6.17
C PRO A 234 3.06 16.42 -7.17
N ASP A 235 4.32 16.14 -6.79
CA ASP A 235 5.31 15.58 -7.73
C ASP A 235 5.02 14.11 -8.05
N ARG A 236 4.35 13.40 -7.15
CA ARG A 236 4.12 11.95 -7.25
C ARG A 236 2.65 11.52 -7.17
N SER A 237 1.74 12.48 -7.17
CA SER A 237 0.30 12.22 -7.04
C SER A 237 -0.51 12.92 -8.13
N GLY A 238 -1.78 12.51 -8.24
CA GLY A 238 -2.68 13.04 -9.26
C GLY A 238 -2.64 12.25 -10.57
N LEU A 239 -3.08 12.92 -11.64
CA LEU A 239 -3.11 12.34 -12.97
C LEU A 239 -1.76 12.54 -13.66
N LEU A 240 -1.35 11.56 -14.46
CA LEU A 240 -0.10 11.62 -15.23
C LEU A 240 -0.36 12.38 -16.55
N PRO A 241 0.16 13.61 -16.74
CA PRO A 241 -0.19 14.41 -17.91
C PRO A 241 0.21 13.76 -19.24
N PHE A 242 1.35 13.05 -19.27
CA PHE A 242 1.81 12.37 -20.48
C PHE A 242 0.80 11.30 -20.93
N ALA A 243 0.09 10.63 -20.01
CA ALA A 243 -0.91 9.62 -20.34
C ALA A 243 -2.05 10.17 -21.22
N TRP A 244 -2.31 11.47 -21.20
CA TRP A 244 -3.41 12.08 -21.96
C TRP A 244 -3.12 12.31 -23.44
N LYS A 245 -1.89 12.07 -23.88
CA LYS A 245 -1.53 12.02 -25.29
C LYS A 245 -2.18 10.82 -25.99
N ASP A 246 -2.22 10.86 -27.32
CA ASP A 246 -2.81 9.78 -28.14
C ASP A 246 -1.99 8.49 -28.06
N ARG A 247 -0.67 8.63 -27.98
CA ARG A 247 0.28 7.54 -27.81
C ARG A 247 1.19 7.86 -26.65
N THR A 248 1.49 6.84 -25.85
CA THR A 248 2.47 6.93 -24.79
C THR A 248 3.38 5.71 -24.77
N SER A 249 4.57 5.87 -24.20
CA SER A 249 5.62 4.83 -24.12
C SER A 249 6.10 4.62 -22.68
N TYR A 250 6.80 3.51 -22.43
CA TYR A 250 7.54 3.28 -21.19
C TYR A 250 8.54 4.40 -20.94
N ARG A 251 9.18 4.92 -21.99
CA ARG A 251 10.13 6.04 -21.85
C ARG A 251 9.50 7.26 -21.22
N GLU A 252 8.29 7.66 -21.61
CA GLU A 252 7.63 8.82 -20.98
C GLU A 252 7.28 8.57 -19.52
N TYR A 253 6.93 7.32 -19.16
CA TYR A 253 6.75 6.95 -17.76
C TYR A 253 8.07 7.04 -16.98
N VAL A 254 9.17 6.54 -17.56
CA VAL A 254 10.49 6.61 -16.94
C VAL A 254 11.01 8.04 -16.83
N ASP A 255 10.88 8.86 -17.87
CA ASP A 255 11.24 10.28 -17.84
C ASP A 255 10.45 11.01 -16.74
N TRP A 256 9.13 10.77 -16.65
CA TRP A 256 8.32 11.30 -15.54
C TRP A 256 8.82 10.83 -14.17
N ALA A 257 9.13 9.53 -14.02
CA ALA A 257 9.58 8.96 -12.76
C ALA A 257 10.96 9.47 -12.33
N LEU A 258 11.85 9.77 -13.29
CA LEU A 258 13.18 10.36 -13.03
C LEU A 258 13.10 11.79 -12.51
N ASP A 259 12.05 12.53 -12.87
CA ASP A 259 11.79 13.89 -12.38
C ASP A 259 11.17 13.91 -10.97
N VAL A 260 10.63 12.78 -10.49
CA VAL A 260 10.08 12.68 -9.13
C VAL A 260 11.21 12.66 -8.10
N PRO A 261 11.22 13.56 -7.10
CA PRO A 261 12.26 13.55 -6.07
C PRO A 261 12.30 12.23 -5.30
N MET A 262 13.50 11.68 -5.12
CA MET A 262 13.69 10.45 -4.33
C MET A 262 13.42 10.71 -2.84
N PHE A 263 12.89 9.71 -2.12
CA PHE A 263 12.82 9.77 -0.65
C PHE A 263 14.16 9.43 -0.01
N LEU A 264 14.80 8.35 -0.46
CA LEU A 264 16.01 7.80 0.14
C LEU A 264 16.77 6.92 -0.85
N VAL A 265 18.00 6.56 -0.50
CA VAL A 265 18.83 5.59 -1.23
C VAL A 265 19.30 4.53 -0.26
N MET A 266 18.82 3.30 -0.42
CA MET A 266 19.31 2.18 0.39
C MET A 266 20.73 1.79 -0.05
N ARG A 267 21.67 1.72 0.89
CA ARG A 267 23.03 1.18 0.69
C ARG A 267 23.36 0.21 1.80
N ASP A 268 23.80 -1.00 1.44
CA ASP A 268 24.19 -2.05 2.40
C ASP A 268 23.12 -2.35 3.46
N GLY A 269 21.84 -2.26 3.08
CA GLY A 269 20.70 -2.50 3.98
C GLY A 269 20.32 -1.33 4.87
N ILE A 270 20.90 -0.14 4.68
CA ILE A 270 20.64 1.07 5.47
C ILE A 270 20.10 2.18 4.57
N ALA A 271 19.07 2.90 5.04
CA ALA A 271 18.39 4.00 4.34
C ALA A 271 19.13 5.34 4.43
#